data_AF-A0A5C8G6F3-F1
#
_entry.id   AF-A0A5C8G6F3-F1
#
_cell.length_a   1.000
_cell.length_b   1.000
_cell.length_c   1.000
_cell.angle_alpha   90.00
_cell.angle_beta   90.00
_cell.angle_gamma   90.00
#
_symmetry.space_group_name_H-M   'P 1'
#
loop_
_entity.id
_entity.type
_entity.pdbx_description
1 polymer ?
#
loop_
_entity_poly.entity_id
_entity_poly.type
_entity_poly.pdbx_seq_one_letter_code
_entity_poly.pdbx_strand_id
1 'polypeptide(L)'
;MKNSKNKKLFTYMVVGALVMALSISCKSNEEPAREIAGENPPAGSYTGDYSGEQGTVTINEDGSCTIDGTIIVDPYNDYNSKTTITFNITVKSWYKTYNSQSDDYDGFTYTRDFVINSFNGGSYTFREGYFYWGVNSYSGKSFLAFSIDTENLGGVAGFRSLTLKN
;
A
#
# COMPACT_ATOMS: atom_id res chain seq x y z
N MET A 1 54.75 -47.57 19.95
CA MET A 1 53.44 -47.74 19.26
C MET A 1 52.62 -46.47 19.48
N LYS A 2 52.54 -45.54 18.52
CA LYS A 2 51.74 -44.29 18.66
C LYS A 2 50.37 -44.49 18.02
N ASN A 3 49.34 -44.34 18.84
CA ASN A 3 47.94 -44.66 18.58
C ASN A 3 47.36 -43.81 17.43
N SER A 4 47.25 -44.41 16.24
CA SER A 4 46.74 -43.79 15.00
C SER A 4 45.20 -43.74 14.91
N LYS A 5 44.48 -44.31 15.89
CA LYS A 5 43.03 -44.51 15.78
C LYS A 5 42.20 -43.23 15.92
N ASN A 6 42.74 -42.18 16.55
CA ASN A 6 41.99 -40.93 16.80
C ASN A 6 42.12 -39.87 15.69
N LYS A 7 43.07 -40.03 14.77
CA LYS A 7 43.27 -39.03 13.68
C LYS A 7 42.20 -39.16 12.59
N LYS A 8 41.76 -40.39 12.30
CA LYS A 8 40.69 -40.65 11.32
C LYS A 8 39.32 -40.20 11.83
N LEU A 9 39.04 -40.38 13.12
CA LEU A 9 37.76 -40.02 13.73
C LEU A 9 37.50 -38.50 13.69
N PHE A 10 38.55 -37.70 13.89
CA PHE A 10 38.44 -36.23 13.81
C PHE A 10 38.16 -35.73 12.39
N THR A 11 38.78 -36.34 11.37
CA THR A 11 38.53 -35.98 9.97
C THR A 11 37.08 -36.27 9.55
N TYR A 12 36.51 -37.41 9.96
CA TYR A 12 35.11 -37.73 9.64
C TYR A 12 34.10 -36.82 10.34
N MET A 13 34.41 -36.37 11.57
CA MET A 13 33.56 -35.40 12.27
C MET A 13 33.56 -34.02 11.60
N VAL A 14 34.74 -33.55 11.16
CA VAL A 14 34.87 -32.26 10.45
C VAL A 14 34.17 -32.30 9.08
N VAL A 15 34.29 -33.41 8.35
CA VAL A 15 33.62 -33.59 7.05
C VAL A 15 32.09 -33.70 7.23
N GLY A 16 31.61 -34.38 8.27
CA GLY A 16 30.18 -34.46 8.59
C GLY A 16 29.55 -33.11 8.92
N ALA A 17 30.25 -32.26 9.67
CA ALA A 17 29.81 -30.89 9.95
C ALA A 17 29.81 -29.99 8.70
N LEU A 18 30.80 -30.15 7.80
CA LEU A 18 30.88 -29.35 6.57
C LEU A 18 29.74 -29.66 5.59
N VAL A 19 29.37 -30.95 5.45
CA VAL A 19 28.23 -31.37 4.59
C VAL A 19 26.89 -30.89 5.17
N MET A 20 26.74 -30.90 6.50
CA MET A 20 25.56 -30.35 7.18
C MET A 20 25.47 -28.83 7.06
N ALA A 21 26.60 -28.11 6.95
CA ALA A 21 26.61 -26.65 6.70
C ALA A 21 26.31 -26.29 5.23
N LEU A 22 26.80 -27.09 4.27
CA LEU A 22 26.54 -26.86 2.84
C LEU A 22 25.07 -27.14 2.47
N SER A 23 24.41 -28.05 3.18
CA SER A 23 22.99 -28.40 2.97
C SER A 23 22.00 -27.39 3.55
N ILE A 24 22.47 -26.41 4.34
CA ILE A 24 21.67 -25.24 4.75
C ILE A 24 21.76 -24.11 3.71
N SER A 25 22.69 -24.20 2.75
CA SER A 25 22.96 -23.15 1.76
C SER A 25 22.05 -23.18 0.53
N CYS A 26 20.95 -23.94 0.56
CA CYS A 26 19.89 -23.91 -0.44
C CYS A 26 18.54 -23.51 0.18
N LYS A 27 18.54 -22.62 1.18
CA LYS A 27 17.30 -22.02 1.68
C LYS A 27 17.42 -20.50 1.57
N SER A 28 16.48 -19.93 0.81
CA SER A 28 16.33 -18.52 0.49
C SER A 28 17.20 -18.02 -0.67
N ASN A 29 16.76 -18.36 -1.89
CA ASN A 29 16.68 -17.33 -2.93
C ASN A 29 15.26 -17.36 -3.50
N GLU A 30 14.27 -17.45 -2.60
CA GLU A 30 12.89 -17.09 -2.94
C GLU A 30 12.97 -15.59 -3.19
N GLU A 31 13.19 -15.26 -4.46
CA GLU A 31 13.15 -13.91 -4.97
C GLU A 31 11.90 -13.27 -4.37
N PRO A 32 12.00 -12.08 -3.72
CA PRO A 32 10.83 -11.45 -3.14
C PRO A 32 9.76 -11.45 -4.21
N ALA A 33 8.60 -12.04 -3.91
CA ALA A 33 7.53 -12.24 -4.87
C ALA A 33 7.38 -10.97 -5.71
N ARG A 34 7.65 -11.08 -7.02
CA ARG A 34 7.75 -9.92 -7.91
C ARG A 34 6.44 -9.15 -7.81
N GLU A 35 6.48 -7.97 -7.20
CA GLU A 35 5.29 -7.13 -7.10
C GLU A 35 4.79 -6.86 -8.52
N ILE A 36 3.52 -7.20 -8.78
CA ILE A 36 2.93 -7.00 -10.10
C ILE A 36 2.62 -5.52 -10.26
N ALA A 37 3.14 -4.92 -11.33
CA ALA A 37 2.83 -3.55 -11.70
C ALA A 37 1.31 -3.37 -11.83
N GLY A 38 0.79 -2.43 -11.06
CA GLY A 38 -0.57 -1.92 -11.14
C GLY A 38 -0.72 -0.91 -12.25
N GLU A 39 -1.97 -0.64 -12.60
CA GLU A 39 -2.33 0.42 -13.55
C GLU A 39 -2.65 1.71 -12.78
N ASN A 40 -2.59 2.85 -13.46
CA ASN A 40 -3.09 4.08 -12.89
C ASN A 40 -4.62 4.03 -12.78
N PRO A 41 -5.22 4.71 -11.77
CA PRO A 41 -6.65 4.97 -11.79
C PRO A 41 -7.02 5.77 -13.05
N PRO A 42 -8.25 5.64 -13.57
CA PRO A 42 -8.70 6.45 -14.69
C PRO A 42 -8.50 7.94 -14.47
N ALA A 43 -8.02 8.64 -15.50
CA ALA A 43 -7.99 10.10 -15.46
C ALA A 43 -9.42 10.65 -15.35
N GLY A 44 -9.61 11.71 -14.59
CA GLY A 44 -10.90 12.37 -14.50
C GLY A 44 -11.24 12.93 -13.13
N SER A 45 -12.48 13.39 -13.01
CA SER A 45 -13.03 13.95 -11.78
C SER A 45 -13.66 12.87 -10.92
N TYR A 46 -13.44 12.93 -9.61
CA TYR A 46 -14.00 12.02 -8.62
C TYR A 46 -14.83 12.81 -7.60
N THR A 47 -15.77 12.15 -6.93
CA THR A 47 -16.58 12.72 -5.83
C THR A 47 -16.67 11.78 -4.65
N GLY A 48 -16.65 12.34 -3.45
CA GLY A 48 -16.90 11.58 -2.21
C GLY A 48 -18.36 11.60 -1.80
N ASP A 49 -18.63 10.96 -0.66
CA ASP A 49 -19.97 10.80 -0.09
C ASP A 49 -20.43 12.09 0.62
N TYR A 50 -19.50 12.87 1.17
CA TYR A 50 -19.83 14.16 1.75
C TYR A 50 -19.87 15.25 0.68
N SER A 51 -20.86 16.13 0.80
CA SER A 51 -20.96 17.34 -0.04
C SER A 51 -19.68 18.17 0.07
N GLY A 52 -19.07 18.46 -1.09
CA GLY A 52 -17.79 19.18 -1.19
C GLY A 52 -16.56 18.28 -1.32
N GLU A 53 -16.70 16.96 -1.16
CA GLU A 53 -15.61 16.02 -1.44
C GLU A 53 -15.45 15.82 -2.95
N GLN A 54 -14.22 16.03 -3.42
CA GLN A 54 -13.89 15.95 -4.84
C GLN A 54 -12.43 15.57 -5.02
N GLY A 55 -12.15 14.92 -6.14
CA GLY A 55 -10.79 14.61 -6.58
C GLY A 55 -10.61 14.83 -8.07
N THR A 56 -9.39 14.98 -8.52
CA THR A 56 -9.03 14.96 -9.93
C THR A 56 -7.77 14.13 -10.10
N VAL A 57 -7.84 13.11 -10.94
CA VAL A 57 -6.71 12.29 -11.35
C VAL A 57 -6.22 12.80 -12.70
N THR A 58 -4.93 13.14 -12.76
CA THR A 58 -4.23 13.50 -13.99
C THR A 58 -3.11 12.49 -14.22
N ILE A 59 -3.04 11.91 -15.43
CA ILE A 59 -1.92 11.05 -15.83
C ILE A 59 -0.86 11.94 -16.47
N ASN A 60 0.34 11.90 -15.91
CA ASN A 60 1.48 12.69 -16.37
C ASN A 60 2.17 11.99 -17.55
N GLU A 61 2.92 12.74 -18.35
CA GLU A 61 3.64 12.19 -19.52
C GLU A 61 4.68 11.11 -19.14
N ASP A 62 5.20 11.16 -17.92
CA ASP A 62 6.15 10.18 -17.37
C ASP A 62 5.48 8.88 -16.88
N GLY A 63 4.15 8.77 -17.00
CA GLY A 63 3.37 7.62 -16.55
C GLY A 63 2.98 7.65 -15.08
N SER A 64 3.49 8.60 -14.28
CA SER A 64 2.99 8.84 -12.92
C SER A 64 1.60 9.47 -12.94
N CYS A 65 0.87 9.44 -11.83
CA CYS A 65 -0.40 10.16 -11.72
C CYS A 65 -0.40 11.16 -10.58
N THR A 66 -0.96 12.34 -10.85
CA THR A 66 -1.20 13.38 -9.84
C THR A 66 -2.66 13.33 -9.42
N ILE A 67 -2.89 13.40 -8.11
CA ILE A 67 -4.21 13.33 -7.49
C ILE A 67 -4.37 14.56 -6.60
N ASP A 68 -5.19 15.49 -7.09
CA ASP A 68 -5.65 16.65 -6.36
C ASP A 68 -6.99 16.33 -5.70
N GLY A 69 -7.15 16.64 -4.42
CA GLY A 69 -8.41 16.34 -3.76
C GLY A 69 -8.74 17.18 -2.54
N THR A 70 -10.03 17.16 -2.24
CA THR A 70 -10.65 17.74 -1.05
C THR A 70 -11.50 16.64 -0.41
N ILE A 71 -11.25 16.37 0.87
CA ILE A 71 -11.97 15.37 1.66
C ILE A 71 -12.48 15.98 2.95
N ILE A 72 -13.48 15.36 3.55
CA ILE A 72 -14.08 15.80 4.80
C ILE A 72 -13.89 14.72 5.85
N VAL A 73 -13.07 15.03 6.85
CA VAL A 73 -12.87 14.15 8.01
C VAL A 73 -13.86 14.51 9.10
N ASP A 74 -14.56 13.52 9.62
CA ASP A 74 -15.50 13.63 10.74
C ASP A 74 -15.06 12.61 11.79
N PRO A 75 -14.13 12.98 12.70
CA PRO A 75 -13.50 12.03 13.62
C PRO A 75 -14.46 11.52 14.70
N TYR A 76 -15.54 12.24 14.99
CA TYR A 76 -16.49 11.89 16.06
C TYR A 76 -17.85 11.44 15.51
N ASN A 77 -18.04 11.46 14.20
CA ASN A 77 -19.31 11.17 13.53
C ASN A 77 -20.47 12.01 14.10
N ASP A 78 -20.18 13.26 14.46
CA ASP A 78 -21.09 14.17 15.18
C ASP A 78 -21.57 15.34 14.31
N TYR A 79 -21.20 15.34 13.03
CA TYR A 79 -21.43 16.38 12.02
C TYR A 79 -20.81 17.76 12.29
N ASN A 80 -20.60 18.14 13.55
CA ASN A 80 -20.14 19.47 13.94
C ASN A 80 -18.62 19.58 13.97
N SER A 81 -17.92 18.45 14.06
CA SER A 81 -16.45 18.38 14.15
C SER A 81 -15.78 18.10 12.80
N LYS A 82 -16.48 18.38 11.69
CA LYS A 82 -15.98 18.15 10.34
C LYS A 82 -14.81 19.08 10.02
N THR A 83 -13.75 18.48 9.50
CA THR A 83 -12.59 19.22 8.99
C THR A 83 -12.41 18.93 7.51
N THR A 84 -12.31 19.99 6.72
CA THR A 84 -11.94 19.87 5.31
C THR A 84 -10.43 19.77 5.19
N ILE A 85 -9.96 18.76 4.47
CA ILE A 85 -8.55 18.54 4.15
C ILE A 85 -8.40 18.66 2.65
N THR A 86 -7.43 19.45 2.21
CA THR A 86 -7.00 19.48 0.81
C THR A 86 -5.64 18.81 0.67
N PHE A 87 -5.44 18.09 -0.43
CA PHE A 87 -4.21 17.37 -0.71
C PHE A 87 -3.86 17.38 -2.19
N ASN A 88 -2.56 17.30 -2.46
CA ASN A 88 -2.01 17.00 -3.77
C ASN A 88 -0.94 15.92 -3.60
N ILE A 89 -1.10 14.80 -4.30
CA ILE A 89 -0.22 13.65 -4.24
C ILE A 89 0.22 13.27 -5.65
N THR A 90 1.49 12.94 -5.83
CA THR A 90 1.99 12.27 -7.03
C THR A 90 2.30 10.82 -6.71
N VAL A 91 1.63 9.89 -7.36
CA VAL A 91 1.92 8.46 -7.27
C VAL A 91 2.85 8.06 -8.41
N LYS A 92 4.00 7.49 -8.08
CA LYS A 92 5.05 7.11 -9.03
C LYS A 92 4.88 5.70 -9.55
N SER A 93 4.37 4.80 -8.73
CA SER A 93 4.10 3.43 -9.14
C SER A 93 2.94 2.83 -8.37
N TRP A 94 2.20 1.97 -9.06
CA TRP A 94 1.09 1.21 -8.53
C TRP A 94 1.43 -0.27 -8.53
N TYR A 95 0.81 -1.02 -7.62
CA TYR A 95 1.04 -2.45 -7.42
C TYR A 95 -0.30 -3.18 -7.29
N LYS A 96 -0.49 -4.30 -7.99
CA LYS A 96 -1.70 -5.12 -7.85
C LYS A 96 -1.60 -5.99 -6.59
N THR A 97 -2.67 -6.09 -5.81
CA THR A 97 -2.80 -7.18 -4.83
C THR A 97 -3.29 -8.44 -5.55
N TYR A 98 -2.77 -9.60 -5.16
CA TYR A 98 -3.26 -10.89 -5.67
C TYR A 98 -4.44 -11.46 -4.87
N ASN A 99 -4.95 -10.72 -3.90
CA ASN A 99 -5.96 -11.24 -2.98
C ASN A 99 -6.79 -10.09 -2.41
N SER A 100 -7.86 -9.71 -3.11
CA SER A 100 -8.95 -8.98 -2.46
C SER A 100 -9.76 -10.01 -1.69
N GLN A 101 -9.55 -10.05 -0.37
CA GLN A 101 -10.31 -10.87 0.57
C GLN A 101 -11.77 -10.39 0.73
N SER A 102 -12.28 -9.59 -0.21
CA SER A 102 -13.58 -8.94 -0.20
C SER A 102 -14.30 -9.27 -1.50
N ASP A 103 -15.45 -9.92 -1.38
CA ASP A 103 -16.32 -10.32 -2.52
C ASP A 103 -16.91 -9.11 -3.28
N ASP A 104 -16.73 -7.88 -2.77
CA ASP A 104 -17.37 -6.66 -3.25
C ASP A 104 -16.54 -5.89 -4.32
N TYR A 105 -15.28 -6.29 -4.56
CA TYR A 105 -14.34 -5.55 -5.41
C TYR A 105 -13.48 -6.45 -6.30
N ASP A 106 -13.42 -6.12 -7.59
CA ASP A 106 -12.64 -6.81 -8.63
C ASP A 106 -11.16 -6.41 -8.55
N GLY A 107 -10.50 -6.82 -7.47
CA GLY A 107 -9.09 -6.54 -7.20
C GLY A 107 -8.82 -5.09 -6.81
N PHE A 108 -7.71 -4.88 -6.09
CA PHE A 108 -7.24 -3.55 -5.72
C PHE A 108 -5.84 -3.30 -6.25
N THR A 109 -5.62 -2.07 -6.64
CA THR A 109 -4.30 -1.55 -6.99
C THR A 109 -3.89 -0.55 -5.92
N TYR A 110 -2.78 -0.81 -5.23
CA TYR A 110 -2.30 -0.01 -4.11
C TYR A 110 -0.97 0.64 -4.44
N THR A 111 -0.58 1.64 -3.67
CA THR A 111 0.75 2.25 -3.80
C THR A 111 1.42 2.39 -2.44
N ARG A 112 2.75 2.25 -2.48
CA ARG A 112 3.67 2.67 -1.43
C ARG A 112 4.69 3.69 -1.95
N ASP A 113 4.64 4.01 -3.24
CA ASP A 113 5.59 4.87 -3.93
C ASP A 113 4.89 6.14 -4.42
N PHE A 114 4.73 7.07 -3.49
CA PHE A 114 4.07 8.34 -3.71
C PHE A 114 4.76 9.49 -2.97
N VAL A 115 4.55 10.69 -3.48
CA VAL A 115 5.04 11.94 -2.91
C VAL A 115 3.84 12.80 -2.55
N ILE A 116 3.78 13.26 -1.31
CA ILE A 116 2.79 14.25 -0.87
C ILE A 116 3.37 15.63 -1.23
N ASN A 117 2.84 16.27 -2.27
CA ASN A 117 3.30 17.59 -2.69
C ASN A 117 2.67 18.69 -1.81
N SER A 118 1.41 18.51 -1.41
CA SER A 118 0.76 19.36 -0.42
C SER A 118 -0.28 18.59 0.38
N PHE A 119 -0.43 18.95 1.66
CA PHE A 119 -1.44 18.39 2.54
C PHE A 119 -1.81 19.42 3.61
N ASN A 120 -3.04 19.92 3.58
CA ASN A 120 -3.56 20.87 4.55
C ASN A 120 -4.52 20.16 5.51
N GLY A 121 -3.97 19.25 6.32
CA GLY A 121 -4.73 18.46 7.27
C GLY A 121 -4.52 18.84 8.73
N GLY A 122 -3.82 19.92 9.08
CA GLY A 122 -3.62 20.28 10.49
C GLY A 122 -3.03 19.13 11.31
N SER A 123 -3.82 18.53 12.22
CA SER A 123 -3.45 17.38 13.08
C SER A 123 -3.72 16.00 12.48
N TYR A 124 -4.08 15.94 11.20
CA TYR A 124 -4.30 14.69 10.46
C TYR A 124 -3.04 14.29 9.69
N THR A 125 -2.89 13.01 9.38
CA THR A 125 -1.82 12.49 8.51
C THR A 125 -2.33 11.39 7.58
N PHE A 126 -1.67 11.21 6.44
CA PHE A 126 -1.91 10.04 5.61
C PHE A 126 -1.33 8.80 6.26
N ARG A 127 -2.13 7.73 6.28
CA ARG A 127 -1.63 6.42 6.68
C ARG A 127 -0.94 5.75 5.50
N GLU A 128 0.38 5.63 5.57
CA GLU A 128 1.16 4.93 4.56
C GLU A 128 0.67 3.48 4.35
N GLY A 129 0.66 3.03 3.09
CA GLY A 129 0.22 1.69 2.71
C GLY A 129 -1.30 1.50 2.65
N TYR A 130 -2.10 2.54 2.93
CA TYR A 130 -3.55 2.51 2.82
C TYR A 130 -4.08 3.42 1.71
N PHE A 131 -3.26 3.72 0.71
CA PHE A 131 -3.71 4.39 -0.51
C PHE A 131 -3.84 3.40 -1.65
N TYR A 132 -5.06 3.24 -2.14
CA TYR A 132 -5.38 2.31 -3.22
C TYR A 132 -6.51 2.83 -4.09
N TRP A 133 -6.67 2.22 -5.25
CA TRP A 133 -7.80 2.40 -6.13
C TRP A 133 -8.29 1.03 -6.61
N GLY A 134 -9.54 0.99 -7.05
CA GLY A 134 -10.13 -0.22 -7.60
C GLY A 134 -11.41 0.08 -8.35
N VAL A 135 -12.07 -0.99 -8.78
CA VAL A 135 -13.38 -0.94 -9.42
C VAL A 135 -14.39 -1.64 -8.52
N ASN A 136 -15.48 -0.95 -8.20
CA ASN A 136 -16.56 -1.52 -7.42
C ASN A 136 -17.33 -2.53 -8.28
N SER A 137 -17.42 -3.80 -7.87
CA SER A 137 -17.98 -4.87 -8.70
C SER A 137 -19.48 -4.73 -8.96
N TYR A 138 -20.19 -4.01 -8.08
CA TYR A 138 -21.63 -3.76 -8.22
C TYR A 138 -21.95 -2.63 -9.20
N SER A 139 -21.21 -1.52 -9.10
CA SER A 139 -21.48 -0.30 -9.88
C SER A 139 -20.61 -0.18 -11.14
N GLY A 140 -19.54 -0.95 -11.23
CA GLY A 140 -18.51 -0.84 -12.28
C GLY A 140 -17.70 0.46 -12.21
N LYS A 141 -17.88 1.28 -11.17
CA LYS A 141 -17.20 2.57 -11.05
C LYS A 141 -15.85 2.43 -10.38
N SER A 142 -14.88 3.16 -10.92
CA SER A 142 -13.57 3.29 -10.29
C SER A 142 -13.66 4.21 -9.07
N PHE A 143 -12.90 3.89 -8.03
CA PHE A 143 -12.79 4.71 -6.84
C PHE A 143 -11.33 4.80 -6.37
N LEU A 144 -11.00 5.90 -5.70
CA LEU A 144 -9.80 6.09 -4.91
C LEU A 144 -10.17 5.90 -3.45
N ALA A 145 -9.34 5.25 -2.65
CA ALA A 145 -9.54 5.08 -1.23
C ALA A 145 -8.26 5.33 -0.45
N PHE A 146 -8.36 6.07 0.66
CA PHE A 146 -7.26 6.41 1.54
C PHE A 146 -7.70 6.41 2.99
N SER A 147 -6.76 6.12 3.88
CA SER A 147 -6.96 6.20 5.32
C SER A 147 -6.25 7.42 5.89
N ILE A 148 -6.95 8.15 6.75
CA ILE A 148 -6.45 9.33 7.45
C ILE A 148 -6.34 8.99 8.93
N ASP A 149 -5.17 9.20 9.52
CA ASP A 149 -4.92 9.04 10.95
C ASP A 149 -5.02 10.39 11.67
N THR A 150 -5.32 10.35 12.97
CA THR A 150 -5.27 11.53 13.85
C THR A 150 -4.05 11.45 14.76
N GLU A 151 -3.22 12.48 14.78
CA GLU A 151 -2.06 12.50 15.68
C GLU A 151 -2.50 12.64 17.16
N ASN A 152 -3.65 13.27 17.42
CA ASN A 152 -4.09 13.65 18.76
C ASN A 152 -5.15 12.71 19.40
N LEU A 153 -5.79 11.80 18.65
CA LEU A 153 -6.82 10.90 19.20
C LEU A 153 -6.37 9.43 19.29
N GLY A 154 -5.10 9.14 19.00
CA GLY A 154 -4.54 7.79 19.13
C GLY A 154 -5.19 6.74 18.23
N GLY A 155 -5.79 7.15 17.11
CA GLY A 155 -6.58 6.27 16.24
C GLY A 155 -6.81 6.77 14.81
N VAL A 156 -7.46 5.91 14.01
CA VAL A 156 -7.82 6.13 12.60
C VAL A 156 -9.01 7.10 12.54
N ALA A 157 -8.82 8.26 11.91
CA ALA A 157 -9.87 9.27 11.70
C ALA A 157 -10.97 8.77 10.73
N GLY A 158 -10.59 7.84 9.86
CA GLY A 158 -11.49 7.04 9.07
C GLY A 158 -10.94 6.75 7.68
N PHE A 159 -11.59 5.79 7.02
CA PHE A 159 -11.43 5.54 5.60
C PHE A 159 -12.25 6.56 4.81
N ARG A 160 -11.71 7.01 3.69
CA ARG A 160 -12.38 7.93 2.76
C ARG A 160 -12.23 7.40 1.36
N SER A 161 -13.28 7.59 0.57
CA SER A 161 -13.30 7.19 -0.83
C SER A 161 -13.83 8.30 -1.71
N LEU A 162 -13.24 8.42 -2.89
CA LEU A 162 -13.73 9.27 -3.97
C LEU A 162 -14.05 8.36 -5.15
N THR A 163 -15.24 8.49 -5.74
CA THR A 163 -15.71 7.68 -6.88
C THR A 163 -15.67 8.49 -8.16
N LEU A 164 -15.25 7.88 -9.26
CA LEU A 164 -15.16 8.53 -10.57
C LEU A 164 -16.54 9.06 -11.00
N LYS A 165 -16.58 10.32 -11.41
CA LYS A 165 -17.74 10.92 -12.09
C LYS A 165 -17.79 10.39 -13.52
N ASN A 166 -18.93 9.82 -13.88
CA ASN A 166 -19.23 9.42 -15.25
C ASN A 166 -19.23 10.63 -16.19
#